data_AF-A0A4Y2GNS7-F1
#
_entry.id   AF-A0A4Y2GNS7-F1
#
_cell.length_a   1.000
_cell.length_b   1.000
_cell.length_c   1.000
_cell.angle_alpha   90.00
_cell.angle_beta   90.00
_cell.angle_gamma   90.00
#
_symmetry.space_group_name_H-M   'P 1'
#
loop_
_entity.id
_entity.type
_entity.pdbx_description
1 polymer ?
#
loop_
_entity_poly.entity_id
_entity_poly.type
_entity_poly.pdbx_seq_one_letter_code
_entity_poly.pdbx_strand_id
1 'polypeptide(L)'
;MDSLNYSPSFGTFSALLRSAVRKKIEGHTYIHTYILRDAFMNDQTAEFFQEVCDPKAVATKNLDELSRKLCPSLDHFVCFSSISCGRGNAGQTNYGFANSAMEMVCEQRKRDGLPGLAIQWGIIGEVGIVHRHMGDDAVIAGFAPQCVQSCLDTLDAFCQQDCPVVTSYVSVQQAKTQKGDLPTQLAKILGVEISIFDDPTKTLEDLGIDSFTKMELKHFIDTNTDINLSMEEVRNITMKEIKTLIDKVQSNENEVAPLFASEHVNLPMVLKHTEALIVVQNVVRGDPIFIVNIGDTDVNNFKALALELKKPAFALVWTDDASLTDIGSLASWFLKVSLSNIHWSLPITKSLGSS
;
A
#
# COMPACT_ATOMS: atom_id res chain seq x y z
N MET A 1 -29.30 -4.91 10.70
CA MET A 1 -28.70 -3.62 10.32
C MET A 1 -28.07 -3.86 8.97
N ASP A 2 -28.76 -3.42 7.93
CA ASP A 2 -28.41 -3.72 6.54
C ASP A 2 -27.07 -3.09 6.19
N SER A 3 -26.12 -3.94 5.78
CA SER A 3 -24.90 -3.50 5.12
C SER A 3 -25.30 -2.83 3.80
N LEU A 4 -25.32 -1.50 3.80
CA LEU A 4 -25.47 -0.70 2.60
C LEU A 4 -24.30 -1.04 1.65
N ASN A 5 -24.54 -1.97 0.73
CA ASN A 5 -23.74 -2.16 -0.47
C ASN A 5 -23.89 -0.92 -1.36
N TYR A 6 -23.23 0.16 -0.97
CA TYR A 6 -23.21 1.40 -1.73
C TYR A 6 -22.03 1.33 -2.71
N SER A 7 -22.20 0.55 -3.78
CA SER A 7 -21.36 0.72 -4.97
C SER A 7 -21.95 1.87 -5.78
N PRO A 8 -21.30 3.04 -5.88
CA PRO A 8 -21.86 4.17 -6.59
C PRO A 8 -21.87 3.85 -8.09
N SER A 9 -23.06 3.54 -8.61
CA SER A 9 -23.25 3.26 -10.03
C SER A 9 -22.88 4.47 -10.90
N PHE A 10 -22.51 4.22 -12.16
CA PHE A 10 -22.33 5.25 -13.17
C PHE A 10 -23.53 6.21 -13.25
N GLY A 11 -24.75 5.70 -13.05
CA GLY A 11 -25.98 6.49 -13.00
C GLY A 11 -26.00 7.50 -11.84
N THR A 12 -25.53 7.10 -10.66
CA THR A 12 -25.43 7.97 -9.47
C THR A 12 -24.43 9.10 -9.71
N PHE A 13 -23.24 8.79 -10.26
CA PHE A 13 -22.25 9.82 -10.61
C PHE A 13 -22.74 10.77 -11.70
N SER A 14 -23.40 10.23 -12.73
CA SER A 14 -24.01 11.03 -13.81
C SER A 14 -25.07 11.99 -13.25
N ALA A 15 -25.92 11.53 -12.34
CA ALA A 15 -26.91 12.39 -11.69
C ALA A 15 -26.25 13.49 -10.82
N LEU A 16 -25.22 13.13 -10.06
CA LEU A 16 -24.44 14.08 -9.25
C LEU A 16 -23.80 15.17 -10.11
N LEU A 17 -23.06 14.78 -11.16
CA LEU A 17 -22.39 15.72 -12.05
C LEU A 17 -23.39 16.60 -12.81
N ARG A 18 -24.49 16.02 -13.31
CA ARG A 18 -25.56 16.81 -13.94
C ARG A 18 -26.19 17.81 -12.97
N SER A 19 -26.35 17.44 -11.70
CA SER A 19 -26.84 18.35 -10.66
C SER A 19 -25.85 19.48 -10.39
N ALA A 20 -24.55 19.18 -10.29
CA ALA A 20 -23.49 20.17 -10.12
C ALA A 20 -23.42 21.15 -11.30
N VAL A 21 -23.45 20.64 -12.54
CA VAL A 21 -23.48 21.45 -13.77
C VAL A 21 -24.73 22.34 -13.81
N ARG A 22 -25.91 21.82 -13.47
CA ARG A 22 -27.15 22.62 -13.40
C ARG A 22 -27.05 23.75 -12.38
N LYS A 23 -26.36 23.53 -11.27
CA LYS A 23 -26.12 24.53 -10.23
C LYS A 23 -25.00 25.50 -10.56
N LYS A 24 -24.35 25.36 -11.73
CA LYS A 24 -23.17 26.14 -12.13
C LYS A 24 -22.06 26.08 -11.08
N ILE A 25 -21.88 24.90 -10.46
CA ILE A 25 -20.71 24.64 -9.64
C ILE A 25 -19.55 24.44 -10.63
N GLU A 26 -18.81 25.52 -10.88
CA GLU A 26 -17.65 25.51 -11.76
C GLU A 26 -16.45 24.87 -11.02
N GLY A 27 -15.63 24.14 -11.78
CA GLY A 27 -14.20 24.06 -11.48
C GLY A 27 -13.64 22.90 -10.65
N HIS A 28 -14.41 22.12 -9.87
CA HIS A 28 -13.75 21.17 -8.95
C HIS A 28 -14.45 19.80 -8.78
N THR A 29 -13.70 18.72 -9.04
CA THR A 29 -14.06 17.36 -8.63
C THR A 29 -13.04 16.84 -7.63
N TYR A 30 -13.48 16.63 -6.39
CA TYR A 30 -12.71 15.98 -5.33
C TYR A 30 -13.28 14.58 -5.09
N ILE A 31 -12.43 13.56 -5.21
CA ILE A 31 -12.82 12.17 -4.97
C ILE A 31 -12.26 11.75 -3.62
N HIS A 32 -13.15 11.64 -2.63
CA HIS A 32 -12.83 11.08 -1.33
C HIS A 32 -13.88 10.07 -0.90
N THR A 33 -13.65 8.81 -1.25
CA THR A 33 -14.39 7.66 -0.72
C THR A 33 -13.45 6.48 -0.56
N TYR A 34 -13.67 5.69 0.49
CA TYR A 34 -12.86 4.50 0.76
C TYR A 34 -13.72 3.44 1.46
N ILE A 35 -13.39 2.19 1.20
CA ILE A 35 -13.77 1.02 1.98
C ILE A 35 -12.46 0.30 2.28
N LEU A 36 -12.29 -0.21 3.50
CA LEU A 36 -11.13 -1.00 3.89
C LEU A 36 -11.56 -2.45 4.09
N ARG A 37 -10.79 -3.37 3.50
CA ARG A 37 -10.89 -4.82 3.69
C ARG A 37 -9.49 -5.36 3.87
N ASP A 38 -8.86 -4.88 4.94
CA ASP A 38 -7.47 -5.19 5.22
C ASP A 38 -7.37 -6.66 5.64
N ALA A 39 -6.49 -7.39 4.96
CA ALA A 39 -6.21 -8.80 5.19
C ALA A 39 -4.90 -9.17 4.47
N PHE A 40 -4.15 -10.11 5.03
CA PHE A 40 -3.01 -10.71 4.31
C PHE A 40 -3.49 -11.42 3.05
N MET A 41 -2.62 -11.57 2.06
CA MET A 41 -3.00 -12.07 0.73
C MET A 41 -3.70 -13.45 0.78
N ASN A 42 -3.33 -14.31 1.73
CA ASN A 42 -3.95 -15.63 1.93
C ASN A 42 -5.41 -15.56 2.38
N ASP A 43 -5.79 -14.46 3.05
CA ASP A 43 -7.12 -14.22 3.60
C ASP A 43 -7.92 -13.20 2.75
N GLN A 44 -7.36 -12.74 1.63
CA GLN A 44 -8.04 -11.86 0.68
C GLN A 44 -8.99 -12.65 -0.22
N THR A 45 -10.08 -11.99 -0.63
CA THR A 45 -11.05 -12.55 -1.57
C THR A 45 -11.30 -11.61 -2.76
N ALA A 46 -11.80 -12.15 -3.86
CA ALA A 46 -12.17 -11.33 -5.02
C ALA A 46 -13.23 -10.28 -4.65
N GLU A 47 -14.15 -10.64 -3.75
CA GLU A 47 -15.19 -9.77 -3.22
C GLU A 47 -14.58 -8.60 -2.42
N PHE A 48 -13.59 -8.86 -1.57
CA PHE A 48 -12.88 -7.80 -0.83
C PHE A 48 -12.14 -6.84 -1.77
N PHE A 49 -11.50 -7.37 -2.82
CA PHE A 49 -10.91 -6.53 -3.86
C PHE A 49 -11.97 -5.67 -4.55
N GLN A 50 -13.11 -6.25 -4.93
CA GLN A 50 -14.20 -5.52 -5.58
C GLN A 50 -14.74 -4.40 -4.68
N GLU A 51 -15.03 -4.69 -3.42
CA GLU A 51 -15.54 -3.72 -2.44
C GLU A 51 -14.58 -2.54 -2.24
N VAL A 52 -13.27 -2.78 -2.22
CA VAL A 52 -12.25 -1.73 -2.07
C VAL A 52 -12.02 -0.96 -3.37
N CYS A 53 -12.12 -1.63 -4.52
CA CYS A 53 -11.95 -1.02 -5.84
C CYS A 53 -13.13 -0.12 -6.26
N ASP A 54 -14.36 -0.49 -5.89
CA ASP A 54 -15.58 0.23 -6.26
C ASP A 54 -15.53 1.74 -5.95
N PRO A 55 -15.25 2.17 -4.70
CA PRO A 55 -15.24 3.60 -4.35
C PRO A 55 -13.98 4.34 -4.83
N LYS A 56 -12.99 3.66 -5.41
CA LYS A 56 -11.72 4.26 -5.83
C LYS A 56 -11.46 4.07 -7.32
N ALA A 57 -11.07 2.87 -7.73
CA ALA A 57 -10.75 2.56 -9.12
C ALA A 57 -11.96 2.76 -10.05
N VAL A 58 -13.08 2.12 -9.73
CA VAL A 58 -14.29 2.14 -10.58
C VAL A 58 -14.92 3.53 -10.57
N ALA A 59 -15.09 4.13 -9.39
CA ALA A 59 -15.60 5.48 -9.23
C ALA A 59 -14.79 6.51 -10.02
N THR A 60 -13.46 6.49 -9.91
CA THR A 60 -12.57 7.46 -10.58
C THR A 60 -12.63 7.29 -12.09
N LYS A 61 -12.64 6.06 -12.61
CA LYS A 61 -12.83 5.81 -14.03
C LYS A 61 -14.16 6.38 -14.55
N ASN A 62 -15.25 6.12 -13.84
CA ASN A 62 -16.58 6.62 -14.22
C ASN A 62 -16.63 8.15 -14.19
N LEU A 63 -16.01 8.77 -13.18
CA LEU A 63 -15.92 10.23 -13.06
C LEU A 63 -15.05 10.86 -14.14
N ASP A 64 -13.96 10.21 -14.54
CA ASP A 64 -13.16 10.64 -15.69
C ASP A 64 -14.01 10.65 -16.98
N GLU A 65 -14.66 9.53 -17.30
CA GLU A 65 -15.50 9.41 -18.49
C GLU A 65 -16.65 10.43 -18.53
N LEU A 66 -17.28 10.69 -17.38
CA LEU A 66 -18.40 11.62 -17.27
C LEU A 66 -17.93 13.08 -17.28
N SER A 67 -16.85 13.41 -16.57
CA SER A 67 -16.32 14.79 -16.52
C SER A 67 -15.87 15.26 -17.89
N ARG A 68 -15.22 14.39 -18.69
CA ARG A 68 -14.85 14.70 -20.09
C ARG A 68 -16.06 15.10 -20.95
N LYS A 69 -17.24 14.55 -20.67
CA LYS A 69 -18.47 14.79 -21.45
C LYS A 69 -19.30 15.94 -20.91
N LEU A 70 -19.36 16.10 -19.59
CA LEU A 70 -20.30 16.98 -18.90
C LEU A 70 -19.66 18.26 -18.34
N CYS A 71 -18.33 18.25 -18.13
CA CYS A 71 -17.58 19.31 -17.47
C CYS A 71 -16.31 19.67 -18.27
N PRO A 72 -16.42 20.18 -19.51
CA PRO A 72 -15.26 20.47 -20.36
C PRO A 72 -14.37 21.60 -19.83
N SER A 73 -14.89 22.46 -18.95
CA SER A 73 -14.17 23.54 -18.27
C SER A 73 -13.85 23.20 -16.81
N LEU A 74 -13.56 21.92 -16.53
CA LEU A 74 -13.15 21.52 -15.19
C LEU A 74 -11.73 22.03 -14.93
N ASP A 75 -11.51 22.70 -13.80
CA ASP A 75 -10.20 23.24 -13.42
C ASP A 75 -9.38 22.24 -12.59
N HIS A 76 -10.05 21.46 -11.74
CA HIS A 76 -9.40 20.50 -10.85
C HIS A 76 -10.10 19.13 -10.84
N PHE A 77 -9.28 18.09 -10.93
CA PHE A 77 -9.67 16.70 -10.70
C PHE A 77 -8.67 16.10 -9.70
N VAL A 78 -9.06 16.06 -8.42
CA VAL A 78 -8.16 15.70 -7.32
C VAL A 78 -8.64 14.42 -6.64
N CYS A 79 -7.73 13.48 -6.51
CA CYS A 79 -7.93 12.15 -5.93
C CYS A 79 -7.05 11.98 -4.69
N PHE A 80 -7.63 11.50 -3.59
CA PHE A 80 -6.84 11.18 -2.39
C PHE A 80 -6.41 9.72 -2.42
N SER A 81 -5.13 9.53 -2.75
CA SER A 81 -4.41 8.26 -2.64
C SER A 81 -3.82 8.10 -1.24
N SER A 82 -2.97 7.09 -1.04
CA SER A 82 -2.32 6.79 0.22
C SER A 82 -0.88 6.35 0.00
N ILE A 83 -0.02 6.63 0.98
CA ILE A 83 1.35 6.10 1.02
C ILE A 83 1.37 4.56 1.00
N SER A 84 0.30 3.88 1.43
CA SER A 84 0.15 2.42 1.29
C SER A 84 0.21 1.95 -0.17
N CYS A 85 -0.17 2.81 -1.12
CA CYS A 85 0.01 2.56 -2.56
C CYS A 85 1.48 2.70 -2.98
N GLY A 86 2.07 3.85 -2.67
CA GLY A 86 3.42 4.20 -3.14
C GLY A 86 4.56 3.46 -2.45
N ARG A 87 4.37 3.02 -1.20
CA ARG A 87 5.41 2.33 -0.41
C ARG A 87 5.02 0.93 0.07
N GLY A 88 3.76 0.54 -0.12
CA GLY A 88 3.23 -0.70 0.43
C GLY A 88 2.86 -0.58 1.90
N ASN A 89 1.84 -1.33 2.30
CA ASN A 89 1.50 -1.57 3.69
C ASN A 89 1.01 -3.02 3.84
N ALA A 90 1.44 -3.70 4.90
CA ALA A 90 1.10 -5.11 5.12
C ALA A 90 -0.42 -5.29 5.19
N GLY A 91 -0.92 -6.30 4.49
CA GLY A 91 -2.35 -6.65 4.36
C GLY A 91 -3.27 -5.58 3.73
N GLN A 92 -2.71 -4.56 3.08
CA GLN A 92 -3.47 -3.56 2.32
C GLN A 92 -3.25 -3.70 0.80
N THR A 93 -3.07 -4.92 0.30
CA THR A 93 -2.82 -5.18 -1.13
C THR A 93 -3.96 -4.72 -2.03
N ASN A 94 -5.20 -4.96 -1.64
CA ASN A 94 -6.41 -4.48 -2.34
C ASN A 94 -6.54 -2.95 -2.32
N TYR A 95 -6.23 -2.31 -1.18
CA TYR A 95 -6.26 -0.86 -1.03
C TYR A 95 -5.14 -0.18 -1.83
N GLY A 96 -3.93 -0.72 -1.80
CA GLY A 96 -2.83 -0.28 -2.66
C GLY A 96 -3.20 -0.38 -4.15
N PHE A 97 -3.77 -1.51 -4.58
CA PHE A 97 -4.25 -1.69 -5.95
C PHE A 97 -5.30 -0.66 -6.36
N ALA A 98 -6.33 -0.45 -5.53
CA ALA A 98 -7.41 0.49 -5.83
C ALA A 98 -6.92 1.95 -5.95
N ASN A 99 -5.96 2.34 -5.11
CA ASN A 99 -5.31 3.64 -5.16
C ASN A 99 -4.41 3.79 -6.39
N SER A 100 -3.62 2.77 -6.73
CA SER A 100 -2.76 2.77 -7.92
C SER A 100 -3.58 2.91 -9.20
N ALA A 101 -4.69 2.17 -9.32
CA ALA A 101 -5.58 2.30 -10.48
C ALA A 101 -6.14 3.73 -10.64
N MET A 102 -6.44 4.41 -9.53
CA MET A 102 -6.89 5.80 -9.51
C MET A 102 -5.77 6.79 -9.88
N GLU A 103 -4.53 6.55 -9.44
CA GLU A 103 -3.34 7.31 -9.84
C GLU A 103 -3.13 7.25 -11.36
N MET A 104 -3.25 6.05 -11.95
CA MET A 104 -3.13 5.85 -13.40
C MET A 104 -4.18 6.64 -14.20
N VAL A 105 -5.40 6.82 -13.66
CA VAL A 105 -6.40 7.70 -14.30
C VAL A 105 -5.95 9.15 -14.28
N CYS A 106 -5.38 9.63 -13.16
CA CYS A 106 -4.86 10.99 -13.06
C CYS A 106 -3.68 11.24 -14.01
N GLU A 107 -2.76 10.27 -14.13
CA GLU A 107 -1.69 10.32 -15.13
C GLU A 107 -2.22 10.40 -16.55
N GLN A 108 -3.19 9.54 -16.90
CA GLN A 108 -3.75 9.53 -18.25
C GLN A 108 -4.46 10.85 -18.56
N ARG A 109 -5.19 11.42 -17.60
CA ARG A 109 -5.81 12.74 -17.75
C ARG A 109 -4.77 13.82 -18.03
N LYS A 110 -3.66 13.86 -17.27
CA LYS A 110 -2.56 14.80 -17.53
C LYS A 110 -1.95 14.61 -18.92
N ARG A 111 -1.73 13.36 -19.37
CA ARG A 111 -1.26 13.06 -20.74
C ARG A 111 -2.22 13.59 -21.82
N ASP A 112 -3.51 13.57 -21.54
CA ASP A 112 -4.56 14.08 -22.42
C ASP A 112 -4.76 15.61 -22.31
N GLY A 113 -3.93 16.33 -21.54
CA GLY A 113 -4.06 17.77 -21.32
C GLY A 113 -5.22 18.17 -20.41
N LEU A 114 -5.76 17.23 -19.64
CA LEU A 114 -6.84 17.46 -18.67
C LEU A 114 -6.28 17.56 -17.24
N PRO A 115 -6.96 18.28 -16.32
CA PRO A 115 -6.56 18.29 -14.92
C PRO A 115 -6.63 16.87 -14.35
N GLY A 116 -5.62 16.48 -13.58
CA GLY A 116 -5.54 15.20 -12.88
C GLY A 116 -4.44 15.25 -11.83
N LEU A 117 -4.79 15.01 -10.57
CA LEU A 117 -3.87 15.01 -9.45
C LEU A 117 -4.28 13.91 -8.47
N ALA A 118 -3.37 12.99 -8.18
CA ALA A 118 -3.50 12.02 -7.10
C ALA A 118 -2.47 12.32 -6.00
N ILE A 119 -2.93 12.43 -4.75
CA ILE A 119 -2.07 12.74 -3.61
C ILE A 119 -1.96 11.51 -2.72
N GLN A 120 -0.78 10.92 -2.64
CA GLN A 120 -0.45 9.85 -1.72
C GLN A 120 -0.22 10.43 -0.32
N TRP A 121 -1.31 10.51 0.46
CA TRP A 121 -1.24 10.97 1.84
C TRP A 121 -0.64 9.92 2.76
N GLY A 122 0.24 10.36 3.66
CA GLY A 122 0.62 9.64 4.87
C GLY A 122 -0.52 9.62 5.89
N ILE A 123 -0.16 9.46 7.16
CA ILE A 123 -1.13 9.49 8.25
C ILE A 123 -1.69 10.91 8.38
N ILE A 124 -3.02 11.06 8.41
CA ILE A 124 -3.69 12.33 8.69
C ILE A 124 -4.06 12.35 10.18
N GLY A 125 -3.62 13.38 10.90
CA GLY A 125 -3.95 13.64 12.30
C GLY A 125 -5.24 14.45 12.47
N GLU A 126 -5.69 14.63 13.72
CA GLU A 126 -6.84 15.42 14.18
C GLU A 126 -8.22 14.92 13.70
N VAL A 127 -8.29 14.23 12.56
CA VAL A 127 -9.51 13.71 11.93
C VAL A 127 -9.21 12.42 11.16
N GLY A 128 -10.25 11.80 10.59
CA GLY A 128 -10.10 10.65 9.70
C GLY A 128 -10.09 9.31 10.46
N ILE A 129 -9.63 8.26 9.79
CA ILE A 129 -9.71 6.91 10.37
C ILE A 129 -8.63 6.69 11.42
N VAL A 130 -7.39 7.10 11.16
CA VAL A 130 -6.28 6.82 12.08
C VAL A 130 -6.47 7.58 13.40
N HIS A 131 -6.76 8.89 13.36
CA HIS A 131 -7.06 9.66 14.57
C HIS A 131 -8.19 9.04 15.41
N ARG A 132 -9.28 8.57 14.78
CA ARG A 132 -10.43 7.98 15.50
C ARG A 132 -10.10 6.69 16.24
N HIS A 133 -9.11 5.94 15.78
CA HIS A 133 -8.77 4.63 16.35
C HIS A 133 -7.50 4.68 17.23
N MET A 134 -6.55 5.55 16.91
CA MET A 134 -5.22 5.58 17.53
C MET A 134 -4.83 6.93 18.15
N GLY A 135 -5.65 7.97 17.99
CA GLY A 135 -5.34 9.32 18.49
C GLY A 135 -4.26 10.05 17.68
N ASP A 136 -3.81 11.20 18.20
CA ASP A 136 -2.88 12.12 17.50
C ASP A 136 -1.39 11.74 17.61
N ASP A 137 -1.05 10.78 18.47
CA ASP A 137 0.33 10.33 18.70
C ASP A 137 0.70 9.05 17.91
N ALA A 138 -0.18 8.60 17.02
CA ALA A 138 -0.04 7.35 16.28
C ALA A 138 1.15 7.37 15.31
N VAL A 139 2.21 6.60 15.58
CA VAL A 139 3.33 6.43 14.66
C VAL A 139 3.23 5.06 13.98
N ILE A 140 2.97 5.06 12.68
CA ILE A 140 2.77 3.84 11.88
C ILE A 140 3.86 3.76 10.83
N ALA A 141 4.61 2.65 10.81
CA ALA A 141 5.68 2.40 9.86
C ALA A 141 6.70 3.57 9.71
N GLY A 142 6.97 4.30 10.80
CA GLY A 142 7.90 5.44 10.81
C GLY A 142 7.32 6.76 10.30
N PHE A 143 6.00 6.81 10.05
CA PHE A 143 5.27 8.02 9.71
C PHE A 143 4.51 8.54 10.93
N ALA A 144 4.54 9.86 11.14
CA ALA A 144 3.73 10.54 12.14
C ALA A 144 2.47 11.14 11.49
N PRO A 145 1.44 11.45 12.29
CA PRO A 145 0.25 12.12 11.80
C PRO A 145 0.58 13.54 11.34
N GLN A 146 0.18 13.86 10.11
CA GLN A 146 0.24 15.20 9.56
C GLN A 146 -1.03 15.96 9.98
N CYS A 147 -0.87 17.11 10.66
CA CYS A 147 -2.01 17.92 11.09
C CYS A 147 -2.82 18.45 9.90
N VAL A 148 -4.12 18.70 10.08
CA VAL A 148 -5.03 19.11 9.01
C VAL A 148 -4.59 20.41 8.37
N GLN A 149 -4.09 21.37 9.15
CA GLN A 149 -3.58 22.62 8.60
C GLN A 149 -2.43 22.36 7.61
N SER A 150 -1.47 21.51 7.99
CA SER A 150 -0.37 21.13 7.10
C SER A 150 -0.87 20.39 5.85
N CYS A 151 -1.88 19.51 5.98
CA CYS A 151 -2.50 18.85 4.83
C CYS A 151 -3.17 19.86 3.88
N LEU A 152 -3.88 20.86 4.39
CA LEU A 152 -4.53 21.89 3.58
C LEU A 152 -3.52 22.80 2.87
N ASP A 153 -2.47 23.22 3.58
CA ASP A 153 -1.38 24.02 2.99
C ASP A 153 -0.67 23.23 1.87
N THR A 154 -0.46 21.93 2.10
CA THR A 154 0.16 21.04 1.11
C THR A 154 -0.75 20.80 -0.08
N LEU A 155 -2.06 20.67 0.13
CA LEU A 155 -3.04 20.52 -0.95
C LEU A 155 -3.03 21.75 -1.87
N ASP A 156 -2.98 22.95 -1.31
CA ASP A 156 -2.87 24.18 -2.10
C ASP A 156 -1.58 24.20 -2.94
N ALA A 157 -0.45 23.87 -2.33
CA ALA A 157 0.83 23.78 -3.02
C ALA A 157 0.82 22.75 -4.16
N PHE A 158 0.22 21.57 -3.94
CA PHE A 158 0.15 20.49 -4.93
C PHE A 158 -0.81 20.79 -6.08
N CYS A 159 -1.92 21.49 -5.83
CA CYS A 159 -2.83 21.93 -6.88
C CYS A 159 -2.17 22.88 -7.90
N GLN A 160 -1.05 23.51 -7.53
CA GLN A 160 -0.27 24.40 -8.39
C GLN A 160 0.87 23.68 -9.14
N GLN A 161 1.07 22.39 -8.90
CA GLN A 161 2.10 21.59 -9.58
C GLN A 161 1.54 20.90 -10.82
N ASP A 162 2.43 20.57 -11.76
CA ASP A 162 2.05 19.86 -12.98
C ASP A 162 2.19 18.33 -12.88
N CYS A 163 2.65 17.82 -11.74
CA CYS A 163 2.82 16.39 -11.49
C CYS A 163 1.44 15.70 -11.32
N PRO A 164 1.18 14.57 -12.01
CA PRO A 164 -0.08 13.84 -11.87
C PRO A 164 -0.21 13.09 -10.54
N VAL A 165 0.91 12.70 -9.93
CA VAL A 165 0.98 11.95 -8.68
C VAL A 165 2.04 12.58 -7.79
N VAL A 166 1.67 12.86 -6.54
CA VAL A 166 2.53 13.51 -5.54
C VAL A 166 2.34 12.84 -4.18
N THR A 167 3.30 12.96 -3.27
CA THR A 167 3.27 12.29 -1.97
C THR A 167 3.51 13.32 -0.86
N SER A 168 2.74 13.25 0.22
CA SER A 168 2.95 14.04 1.44
C SER A 168 2.86 13.16 2.68
N TYR A 169 3.89 13.18 3.52
CA TYR A 169 3.92 12.47 4.79
C TYR A 169 4.88 13.16 5.76
N VAL A 170 4.65 12.98 7.06
CA VAL A 170 5.60 13.40 8.11
C VAL A 170 6.45 12.20 8.51
N SER A 171 7.77 12.29 8.27
CA SER A 171 8.70 11.26 8.73
C SER A 171 9.07 11.50 10.18
N VAL A 172 9.03 10.44 10.99
CA VAL A 172 9.71 10.43 12.27
C VAL A 172 11.15 10.02 12.01
N GLN A 173 12.10 10.95 12.14
CA GLN A 173 13.50 10.56 12.31
C GLN A 173 13.55 9.73 13.58
N GLN A 174 13.89 8.44 13.47
CA GLN A 174 14.21 7.63 14.63
C GLN A 174 15.41 8.27 15.33
N ALA A 175 15.16 9.14 16.30
CA ALA A 175 16.15 9.48 17.30
C ALA A 175 16.47 8.15 17.97
N LYS A 176 17.66 7.58 17.68
CA LYS A 176 18.22 6.34 18.25
C LYS A 176 17.43 5.90 19.48
N THR A 177 16.36 5.14 19.26
CA THR A 177 15.44 4.82 20.32
C THR A 177 16.23 3.93 21.24
N GLN A 178 16.52 4.40 22.46
CA GLN A 178 16.96 3.50 23.51
C GLN A 178 15.96 2.34 23.52
N LYS A 179 16.48 1.10 23.44
CA LYS A 179 15.74 -0.16 23.56
C LYS A 179 14.61 -0.02 24.58
N GLY A 180 13.42 0.31 24.09
CA GLY A 180 12.22 0.37 24.89
C GLY A 180 11.69 -1.05 25.00
N ASP A 181 11.38 -1.44 26.23
CA ASP A 181 10.75 -2.71 26.60
C ASP A 181 9.61 -3.10 25.63
N LEU A 182 9.63 -4.32 25.09
CA LEU A 182 8.69 -4.83 24.08
C LEU A 182 7.19 -4.67 24.47
N PRO A 183 6.78 -4.90 25.73
CA PRO A 183 5.44 -4.56 26.24
C PRO A 183 5.06 -3.09 26.04
N THR A 184 6.00 -2.15 26.17
CA THR A 184 5.72 -0.72 26.03
C THR A 184 5.41 -0.35 24.59
N GLN A 185 6.05 -0.99 23.62
CA GLN A 185 5.78 -0.78 22.20
C GLN A 185 4.43 -1.40 21.79
N LEU A 186 4.15 -2.61 22.27
CA LEU A 186 2.87 -3.27 22.06
C LEU A 186 1.69 -2.50 22.68
N ALA A 187 1.85 -1.98 23.90
CA ALA A 187 0.88 -1.10 24.54
C ALA A 187 0.53 0.11 23.67
N LYS A 188 1.54 0.74 23.05
CA LYS A 188 1.34 1.88 22.15
C LYS A 188 0.60 1.51 20.87
N ILE A 189 0.95 0.38 20.24
CA ILE A 189 0.26 -0.10 19.02
C ILE A 189 -1.20 -0.40 19.32
N LEU A 190 -1.46 -1.06 20.45
CA LEU A 190 -2.81 -1.45 20.85
C LEU A 190 -3.63 -0.27 21.44
N GLY A 191 -2.99 0.87 21.72
CA GLY A 191 -3.64 2.01 22.40
C GLY A 191 -4.10 1.68 23.83
N VAL A 192 -3.43 0.76 24.53
CA VAL A 192 -3.81 0.26 25.86
C VAL A 192 -2.70 0.49 26.89
N GLU A 193 -3.09 0.53 28.15
CA GLU A 193 -2.14 0.52 29.28
C GLU A 193 -1.42 -0.83 29.39
N ILE A 194 -0.13 -0.83 29.75
CA ILE A 194 0.69 -2.04 29.87
C ILE A 194 0.11 -3.04 30.87
N SER A 195 -0.58 -2.57 31.91
CA SER A 195 -1.25 -3.41 32.91
C SER A 195 -2.32 -4.34 32.33
N ILE A 196 -2.79 -4.10 31.10
CA ILE A 196 -3.77 -4.97 30.44
C ILE A 196 -3.17 -6.33 30.05
N PHE A 197 -1.85 -6.40 29.84
CA PHE A 197 -1.16 -7.66 29.56
C PHE A 197 -1.17 -8.63 30.75
N ASP A 198 -1.46 -8.14 31.96
CA ASP A 198 -1.58 -8.94 33.17
C ASP A 198 -2.99 -9.54 33.38
N ASP A 199 -3.99 -9.12 32.58
CA ASP A 199 -5.36 -9.64 32.67
C ASP A 199 -5.55 -10.82 31.70
N PRO A 200 -5.54 -12.08 32.18
CA PRO A 200 -5.47 -13.26 31.33
C PRO A 200 -6.77 -13.58 30.60
N THR A 201 -7.86 -12.87 30.90
CA THR A 201 -9.20 -13.18 30.37
C THR A 201 -9.61 -12.26 29.22
N LYS A 202 -8.90 -11.15 29.01
CA LYS A 202 -9.21 -10.19 27.94
C LYS A 202 -8.60 -10.61 26.61
N THR A 203 -9.44 -10.57 25.59
CA THR A 203 -9.07 -10.74 24.18
C THR A 203 -9.01 -9.39 23.47
N LEU A 204 -8.46 -9.34 22.25
CA LEU A 204 -8.50 -8.14 21.42
C LEU A 204 -9.94 -7.74 21.04
N GLU A 205 -10.87 -8.70 20.99
CA GLU A 205 -12.29 -8.45 20.71
C GLU A 205 -12.98 -7.77 21.91
N ASP A 206 -12.65 -8.15 23.14
CA ASP A 206 -13.14 -7.51 24.38
C ASP A 206 -12.67 -6.06 24.53
N LEU A 207 -11.52 -5.75 23.95
CA LEU A 207 -10.94 -4.40 23.95
C LEU A 207 -11.47 -3.51 22.82
N GLY A 208 -12.37 -4.04 21.98
CA GLY A 208 -12.91 -3.28 20.84
C GLY A 208 -11.86 -2.95 19.78
N ILE A 209 -10.76 -3.71 19.73
CA ILE A 209 -9.65 -3.44 18.82
C ILE A 209 -10.09 -3.78 17.40
N ASP A 210 -9.94 -2.80 16.50
CA ASP A 210 -10.34 -2.89 15.11
C ASP A 210 -9.43 -3.85 14.30
N SER A 211 -9.80 -4.06 13.03
CA SER A 211 -9.04 -4.95 12.14
C SER A 211 -7.67 -4.40 11.73
N PHE A 212 -7.49 -3.08 11.76
CA PHE A 212 -6.26 -2.40 11.37
C PHE A 212 -5.18 -2.56 12.45
N THR A 213 -5.55 -2.29 13.71
CA THR A 213 -4.71 -2.48 14.89
C THR A 213 -4.35 -3.94 15.12
N LYS A 214 -5.28 -4.87 14.81
CA LYS A 214 -4.98 -6.32 14.79
C LYS A 214 -3.91 -6.69 13.76
N MET A 215 -3.91 -6.03 12.60
CA MET A 215 -2.89 -6.27 11.58
C MET A 215 -1.54 -5.67 11.95
N GLU A 216 -1.52 -4.49 12.57
CA GLU A 216 -0.27 -3.94 13.11
C GLU A 216 0.29 -4.82 14.22
N LEU A 217 -0.55 -5.33 15.12
CA LEU A 217 -0.14 -6.31 16.13
C LEU A 217 0.46 -7.55 15.47
N LYS A 218 -0.21 -8.11 14.46
CA LYS A 218 0.28 -9.28 13.74
C LYS A 218 1.64 -8.99 13.10
N HIS A 219 1.74 -7.89 12.35
CA HIS A 219 2.96 -7.48 11.70
C HIS A 219 4.09 -7.25 12.71
N PHE A 220 3.79 -6.64 13.86
CA PHE A 220 4.75 -6.43 14.93
C PHE A 220 5.23 -7.75 15.51
N ILE A 221 4.34 -8.71 15.78
CA ILE A 221 4.70 -10.05 16.26
C ILE A 221 5.55 -10.77 15.20
N ASP A 222 5.13 -10.78 13.94
CA ASP A 222 5.87 -11.43 12.84
C ASP A 222 7.27 -10.82 12.62
N THR A 223 7.41 -9.51 12.90
CA THR A 223 8.68 -8.79 12.69
C THR A 223 9.63 -8.93 13.89
N ASN A 224 9.10 -9.07 15.11
CA ASN A 224 9.89 -9.15 16.34
C ASN A 224 10.01 -10.58 16.90
N THR A 225 9.30 -11.55 16.33
CA THR A 225 9.28 -12.96 16.76
C THR A 225 9.26 -13.88 15.54
N ASP A 226 9.85 -15.08 15.64
CA ASP A 226 9.79 -16.11 14.58
C ASP A 226 8.41 -16.81 14.49
N ILE A 227 7.34 -16.19 15.01
CA ILE A 227 6.02 -16.80 15.15
C ILE A 227 5.08 -16.16 14.14
N ASN A 228 4.71 -16.95 13.14
CA ASN A 228 3.71 -16.55 12.16
C ASN A 228 2.32 -16.99 12.64
N LEU A 229 1.57 -16.04 13.19
CA LEU A 229 0.18 -16.30 13.60
C LEU A 229 -0.75 -16.23 12.38
N SER A 230 -1.87 -16.92 12.40
CA SER A 230 -2.98 -16.67 11.46
C SER A 230 -3.84 -15.50 11.94
N MET A 231 -4.65 -14.90 11.06
CA MET A 231 -5.59 -13.85 11.48
C MET A 231 -6.67 -14.36 12.44
N GLU A 232 -7.00 -15.66 12.38
CA GLU A 232 -7.92 -16.30 13.34
C GLU A 232 -7.26 -16.44 14.73
N GLU A 233 -5.98 -16.81 14.77
CA GLU A 233 -5.21 -16.83 16.01
C GLU A 233 -5.04 -15.42 16.58
N VAL A 234 -4.72 -14.42 15.75
CA VAL A 234 -4.64 -13.02 16.20
C VAL A 234 -5.98 -12.52 16.72
N ARG A 235 -7.11 -12.94 16.12
CA ARG A 235 -8.43 -12.55 16.61
C ARG A 235 -8.72 -13.09 18.00
N ASN A 236 -8.33 -14.34 18.26
CA ASN A 236 -8.64 -15.05 19.50
C ASN A 236 -7.51 -14.98 20.53
N ILE A 237 -6.39 -14.35 20.20
CA ILE A 237 -5.23 -14.28 21.08
C ILE A 237 -5.60 -13.55 22.37
N THR A 238 -5.21 -14.17 23.48
CA THR A 238 -5.40 -13.62 24.81
C THR A 238 -4.22 -12.74 25.21
N MET A 239 -4.45 -11.79 26.10
CA MET A 239 -3.35 -10.99 26.67
C MET A 239 -2.28 -11.85 27.36
N LYS A 240 -2.67 -12.99 27.94
CA LYS A 240 -1.74 -13.98 28.50
C LYS A 240 -0.83 -14.60 27.43
N GLU A 241 -1.38 -14.93 26.27
CA GLU A 241 -0.60 -15.48 25.16
C GLU A 241 0.35 -14.42 24.61
N ILE A 242 -0.12 -13.18 24.38
CA ILE A 242 0.74 -12.05 23.99
C ILE A 242 1.87 -11.87 25.01
N LYS A 243 1.57 -11.86 26.31
CA LYS A 243 2.59 -11.76 27.37
C LYS A 243 3.58 -12.92 27.35
N THR A 244 3.10 -14.15 27.14
CA THR A 244 3.97 -15.33 27.01
C THR A 244 4.89 -15.24 25.79
N LEU A 245 4.43 -14.64 24.69
CA LEU A 245 5.26 -14.38 23.52
C LEU A 245 6.35 -13.35 23.83
N ILE A 246 5.99 -12.27 24.54
CA ILE A 246 6.94 -11.24 24.98
C ILE A 246 8.00 -11.85 25.92
N ASP A 247 7.57 -12.60 26.93
CA ASP A 247 8.46 -13.22 27.92
C ASP A 247 9.44 -14.22 27.25
N LYS A 248 9.00 -14.94 26.22
CA LYS A 248 9.87 -15.84 25.43
C LYS A 248 10.95 -15.09 24.65
N VAL A 249 10.62 -13.92 24.11
CA VAL A 249 11.58 -13.06 23.38
C VAL A 249 12.60 -12.45 24.34
N GLN A 250 12.16 -12.05 25.54
CA GLN A 250 13.02 -11.47 26.57
C GLN A 250 13.90 -12.51 27.29
N SER A 251 13.45 -13.76 27.45
CA SER A 251 14.22 -14.81 28.13
C SER A 251 15.34 -15.43 27.28
N ASN A 252 15.34 -15.24 25.96
CA ASN A 252 16.42 -15.65 25.05
C ASN A 252 17.60 -14.64 25.01
N GLU A 253 17.65 -13.66 25.90
CA GLU A 253 18.67 -12.59 25.94
C GLU A 253 20.13 -13.05 26.16
N ASN A 254 20.40 -14.32 26.44
CA ASN A 254 21.79 -14.82 26.62
C ASN A 254 22.50 -15.24 25.32
N GLU A 255 21.83 -15.26 24.17
CA GLU A 255 22.48 -15.55 22.87
C GLU A 255 22.10 -14.61 21.72
N VAL A 256 21.38 -13.51 21.99
CA VAL A 256 20.93 -12.62 20.92
C VAL A 256 21.46 -11.20 21.12
N ALA A 257 22.26 -10.77 20.14
CA ALA A 257 22.77 -9.42 19.98
C ALA A 257 21.64 -8.38 19.99
N PRO A 258 21.95 -7.08 20.17
CA PRO A 258 20.94 -6.03 20.31
C PRO A 258 19.99 -5.98 19.09
N LEU A 259 18.75 -6.45 19.23
CA LEU A 259 17.73 -6.46 18.16
C LEU A 259 17.33 -5.06 17.64
N PHE A 260 17.80 -4.00 18.28
CA PHE A 260 17.75 -2.63 17.76
C PHE A 260 19.13 -1.95 17.87
N ALA A 261 20.14 -2.54 17.23
CA ALA A 261 20.95 -1.73 16.34
C ALA A 261 20.17 -1.59 15.03
N SER A 262 20.38 -0.52 14.28
CA SER A 262 19.90 -0.35 12.90
C SER A 262 20.42 -1.41 11.91
N GLU A 263 20.83 -2.58 12.41
CA GLU A 263 21.35 -3.75 11.70
C GLU A 263 20.36 -4.94 11.75
N HIS A 264 19.32 -4.92 12.60
CA HIS A 264 18.44 -6.10 12.80
C HIS A 264 16.94 -5.89 12.57
N VAL A 265 16.52 -4.72 12.09
CA VAL A 265 15.50 -4.74 11.03
C VAL A 265 16.25 -5.24 9.81
N ASN A 266 16.16 -6.52 9.50
CA ASN A 266 16.49 -6.97 8.15
C ASN A 266 15.32 -6.50 7.26
N LEU A 267 15.20 -5.17 7.07
CA LEU A 267 14.85 -4.65 5.76
C LEU A 267 15.81 -5.43 4.88
N PRO A 268 15.33 -6.33 4.02
CA PRO A 268 16.20 -7.30 3.37
C PRO A 268 17.37 -6.51 2.83
N MET A 269 18.56 -6.75 3.42
CA MET A 269 19.78 -5.95 3.25
C MET A 269 19.77 -5.43 1.84
N VAL A 270 19.55 -4.10 1.62
CA VAL A 270 19.20 -3.48 0.31
C VAL A 270 19.46 -4.50 -0.75
N LEU A 271 18.45 -5.27 -1.17
CA LEU A 271 18.65 -6.51 -1.92
C LEU A 271 19.30 -6.09 -3.23
N LYS A 272 20.63 -6.01 -3.19
CA LYS A 272 21.48 -5.66 -4.29
C LYS A 272 21.54 -6.93 -5.09
N HIS A 273 20.49 -7.09 -5.89
CA HIS A 273 20.45 -8.09 -6.91
C HIS A 273 21.66 -7.82 -7.80
N THR A 274 22.54 -8.81 -7.91
CA THR A 274 23.67 -8.75 -8.84
C THR A 274 23.20 -8.98 -10.27
N GLU A 275 22.03 -9.61 -10.42
CA GLU A 275 21.42 -9.93 -11.70
C GLU A 275 20.05 -9.24 -11.80
N ALA A 276 19.83 -8.55 -12.91
CA ALA A 276 18.58 -7.83 -13.16
C ALA A 276 17.40 -8.74 -13.54
N LEU A 277 17.67 -10.00 -13.90
CA LEU A 277 16.67 -11.00 -14.27
C LEU A 277 16.85 -12.26 -13.43
N ILE A 278 15.88 -12.54 -12.56
CA ILE A 278 15.89 -13.73 -11.70
C ILE A 278 14.83 -14.71 -12.17
N VAL A 279 15.21 -15.97 -12.35
CA VAL A 279 14.27 -17.03 -12.69
C VAL A 279 13.50 -17.44 -11.43
N VAL A 280 12.20 -17.12 -11.40
CA VAL A 280 11.32 -17.55 -10.30
C VAL A 280 10.87 -18.98 -10.54
N GLN A 281 10.48 -19.30 -11.78
CA GLN A 281 10.11 -20.63 -12.23
C GLN A 281 10.27 -20.75 -13.75
N ASN A 282 10.87 -21.84 -14.23
CA ASN A 282 11.00 -22.10 -15.67
C ASN A 282 10.75 -23.57 -16.05
N VAL A 283 10.01 -24.29 -15.20
CA VAL A 283 9.76 -25.74 -15.37
C VAL A 283 8.58 -26.01 -16.32
N VAL A 284 7.72 -25.02 -16.55
CA VAL A 284 6.49 -25.15 -17.34
C VAL A 284 6.67 -24.42 -18.67
N ARG A 285 6.19 -24.99 -19.78
CA ARG A 285 6.18 -24.31 -21.10
C ARG A 285 5.02 -23.34 -21.20
N GLY A 286 5.25 -22.17 -21.79
CA GLY A 286 4.21 -21.18 -22.06
C GLY A 286 4.80 -19.78 -22.24
N ASP A 287 3.94 -18.79 -22.44
CA ASP A 287 4.36 -17.39 -22.49
C ASP A 287 4.88 -16.97 -21.11
N PRO A 288 6.05 -16.30 -21.04
CA PRO A 288 6.64 -15.91 -19.77
C PRO A 288 5.86 -14.78 -19.11
N ILE A 289 5.75 -14.86 -17.78
CA ILE A 289 5.27 -13.78 -16.92
C ILE A 289 6.49 -13.05 -16.35
N PHE A 290 6.48 -11.72 -16.44
CA PHE A 290 7.48 -10.87 -15.82
C PHE A 290 6.89 -10.19 -14.59
N ILE A 291 7.56 -10.37 -13.46
CA ILE A 291 7.25 -9.71 -12.20
C ILE A 291 8.26 -8.57 -12.05
N VAL A 292 7.83 -7.34 -12.30
CA VAL A 292 8.69 -6.16 -12.16
C VAL A 292 8.67 -5.72 -10.70
N ASN A 293 9.80 -5.88 -10.02
CA ASN A 293 9.96 -5.43 -8.66
C ASN A 293 10.50 -4.00 -8.63
N ILE A 294 9.94 -3.20 -7.73
CA ILE A 294 10.38 -1.85 -7.42
C ILE A 294 10.99 -1.90 -6.02
N GLY A 295 12.23 -1.46 -5.89
CA GLY A 295 12.95 -1.45 -4.61
C GLY A 295 13.45 -2.83 -4.14
N ASP A 296 13.68 -2.93 -2.84
CA ASP A 296 14.36 -4.05 -2.17
C ASP A 296 13.38 -5.21 -1.86
N THR A 297 12.78 -5.80 -2.90
CA THR A 297 11.85 -6.93 -2.73
C THR A 297 12.56 -8.28 -2.86
N ASP A 298 12.36 -9.18 -1.88
CA ASP A 298 12.81 -10.57 -2.00
C ASP A 298 11.99 -11.32 -3.05
N VAL A 299 12.65 -11.69 -4.15
CA VAL A 299 12.06 -12.43 -5.27
C VAL A 299 11.52 -13.80 -4.84
N ASN A 300 12.05 -14.39 -3.77
CA ASN A 300 11.57 -15.68 -3.26
C ASN A 300 10.11 -15.64 -2.83
N ASN A 301 9.60 -14.47 -2.42
CA ASN A 301 8.19 -14.27 -2.06
C ASN A 301 7.23 -14.60 -3.20
N PHE A 302 7.70 -14.53 -4.46
CA PHE A 302 6.88 -14.84 -5.62
C PHE A 302 6.89 -16.31 -6.04
N LYS A 303 7.71 -17.18 -5.40
CA LYS A 303 7.79 -18.60 -5.79
C LYS A 303 6.47 -19.33 -5.64
N ALA A 304 5.78 -19.14 -4.52
CA ALA A 304 4.47 -19.75 -4.29
C ALA A 304 3.45 -19.29 -5.35
N LEU A 305 3.43 -17.99 -5.66
CA LEU A 305 2.57 -17.44 -6.70
C LEU A 305 2.91 -17.99 -8.10
N ALA A 306 4.20 -18.05 -8.44
CA ALA A 306 4.66 -18.56 -9.74
C ALA A 306 4.23 -20.01 -9.97
N LEU A 307 4.28 -20.86 -8.93
CA LEU A 307 3.87 -22.25 -8.99
C LEU A 307 2.40 -22.40 -9.40
N GLU A 308 1.53 -21.54 -8.86
CA GLU A 308 0.10 -21.53 -9.18
C GLU A 308 -0.19 -21.01 -10.60
N LEU A 309 0.63 -20.08 -11.12
CA LEU A 309 0.45 -19.49 -12.44
C LEU A 309 0.71 -20.45 -13.60
N LYS A 310 1.38 -21.59 -13.36
CA LYS A 310 1.65 -22.65 -14.34
C LYS A 310 2.25 -22.13 -15.66
N LYS A 311 3.10 -21.12 -15.58
CA LYS A 311 3.84 -20.51 -16.69
C LYS A 311 5.28 -20.24 -16.26
N PRO A 312 6.22 -20.06 -17.21
CA PRO A 312 7.51 -19.47 -16.86
C PRO A 312 7.30 -18.12 -16.18
N ALA A 313 7.99 -17.88 -15.06
CA ALA A 313 7.93 -16.65 -14.31
C ALA A 313 9.35 -16.14 -14.05
N PHE A 314 9.59 -14.89 -14.41
CA PHE A 314 10.86 -14.19 -14.23
C PHE A 314 10.62 -12.92 -13.43
N ALA A 315 11.49 -12.61 -12.49
CA ALA A 315 11.48 -11.35 -11.77
C ALA A 315 12.51 -10.40 -12.37
N LEU A 316 12.10 -9.16 -12.60
CA LEU A 316 12.94 -8.06 -13.03
C LEU A 316 13.21 -7.19 -11.82
N VAL A 317 14.48 -7.02 -11.46
CA VAL A 317 14.92 -6.39 -10.22
C VAL A 317 15.94 -5.28 -10.51
N TRP A 318 15.95 -4.26 -9.66
CA TRP A 318 16.81 -3.11 -9.81
C TRP A 318 18.24 -3.48 -9.41
N THR A 319 19.20 -3.06 -10.22
CA THR A 319 20.64 -3.25 -9.99
C THR A 319 21.33 -1.89 -10.10
N ASP A 320 22.56 -1.77 -9.58
CA ASP A 320 23.28 -0.49 -9.52
C ASP A 320 23.53 0.14 -10.93
N ASP A 321 23.45 -0.65 -12.00
CA ASP A 321 23.58 -0.22 -13.40
C ASP A 321 22.25 0.19 -14.08
N ALA A 322 21.12 0.11 -13.37
CA ALA A 322 19.83 0.51 -13.90
C ALA A 322 19.74 2.03 -14.13
N SER A 323 19.24 2.44 -15.30
CA SER A 323 19.00 3.86 -15.61
C SER A 323 17.74 4.36 -14.90
N LEU A 324 17.90 5.06 -13.78
CA LEU A 324 16.80 5.54 -12.93
C LEU A 324 16.27 6.94 -13.30
N THR A 325 16.60 7.46 -14.48
CA THR A 325 16.23 8.83 -14.88
C THR A 325 14.73 9.00 -15.10
N ASP A 326 14.07 7.97 -15.64
CA ASP A 326 12.64 7.96 -15.94
C ASP A 326 12.17 6.51 -16.20
N ILE A 327 10.85 6.28 -16.10
CA ILE A 327 10.23 4.96 -16.28
C ILE A 327 10.49 4.39 -17.68
N GLY A 328 10.54 5.22 -18.72
CA GLY A 328 10.77 4.78 -20.10
C GLY A 328 12.18 4.23 -20.30
N SER A 329 13.18 4.91 -19.73
CA SER A 329 14.57 4.47 -19.71
C SER A 329 14.74 3.16 -18.93
N LEU A 330 14.10 3.05 -17.75
CA LEU A 330 14.10 1.83 -16.94
C LEU A 330 13.46 0.64 -17.69
N ALA A 331 12.30 0.85 -18.30
CA ALA A 331 11.61 -0.17 -19.10
C ALA A 331 12.46 -0.63 -20.29
N SER A 332 13.11 0.31 -20.98
CA SER A 332 14.02 0.02 -22.09
C SER A 332 15.22 -0.81 -21.65
N TRP A 333 15.75 -0.55 -20.46
CA TRP A 333 16.85 -1.32 -19.87
C TRP A 333 16.40 -2.75 -19.51
N PHE A 334 15.26 -2.91 -18.84
CA PHE A 334 14.71 -4.24 -18.55
C PHE A 334 14.41 -5.08 -19.79
N LEU A 335 13.93 -4.46 -20.86
CA LEU A 335 13.72 -5.15 -22.14
C LEU A 335 15.03 -5.68 -22.72
N LYS A 336 16.12 -4.89 -22.67
CA LYS A 336 17.45 -5.34 -23.11
C LYS A 336 17.92 -6.53 -22.29
N VAL A 337 17.81 -6.45 -20.95
CA VAL A 337 18.18 -7.55 -20.04
C VAL A 337 17.42 -8.83 -20.40
N SER A 338 16.10 -8.74 -20.58
CA SER A 338 15.25 -9.90 -20.93
C SER A 338 15.60 -10.49 -22.29
N LEU A 339 15.87 -9.67 -23.30
CA LEU A 339 16.23 -10.13 -24.64
C LEU A 339 17.60 -10.82 -24.69
N SER A 340 18.55 -10.38 -23.85
CA SER A 340 19.90 -10.95 -23.80
C SER A 340 19.98 -12.26 -23.01
N ASN A 341 19.09 -12.48 -22.03
CA ASN A 341 19.20 -13.61 -21.09
C ASN A 341 18.15 -14.71 -21.30
N ILE A 342 17.09 -14.45 -22.07
CA ILE A 342 16.04 -15.46 -22.37
C ILE A 342 16.17 -15.89 -23.83
N HIS A 343 16.32 -17.20 -24.05
CA HIS A 343 16.27 -17.76 -25.40
C HIS A 343 14.82 -17.87 -25.88
N TRP A 344 14.37 -16.83 -26.58
CA TRP A 344 13.05 -16.76 -27.18
C TRP A 344 12.93 -17.76 -28.33
N SER A 345 12.27 -18.89 -28.11
CA SER A 345 11.93 -19.84 -29.16
C SER A 345 10.70 -19.36 -29.94
N LEU A 346 10.74 -18.16 -30.54
CA LEU A 346 9.84 -17.64 -31.59
C LEU A 346 10.46 -16.33 -32.15
N PRO A 347 10.36 -16.04 -33.46
CA PRO A 347 11.05 -14.91 -34.07
C PRO A 347 10.36 -13.59 -33.70
N ILE A 348 11.04 -12.73 -32.95
CA ILE A 348 10.64 -11.33 -32.78
C ILE A 348 11.02 -10.60 -34.08
N THR A 349 10.20 -10.75 -35.13
CA THR A 349 10.30 -9.91 -36.32
C THR A 349 9.27 -8.79 -36.26
N LYS A 350 9.79 -7.57 -36.11
CA LYS A 350 9.29 -6.27 -36.61
C LYS A 350 7.91 -5.78 -36.14
N SER A 351 7.89 -4.79 -35.25
CA SER A 351 7.80 -3.37 -35.61
C SER A 351 7.56 -2.50 -34.35
N LEU A 352 8.62 -1.84 -33.86
CA LEU A 352 8.44 -0.56 -33.19
C LEU A 352 8.36 0.47 -34.33
N GLY A 353 7.17 0.58 -34.90
CA GLY A 353 6.83 1.66 -35.81
C GLY A 353 6.70 2.94 -35.01
N SER A 354 7.50 3.93 -35.38
CA SER A 354 7.23 5.33 -35.13
C SER A 354 5.84 5.69 -35.64
N SER A 355 4.96 6.12 -34.74
CA SER A 355 3.85 7.05 -35.02
C SER A 355 3.43 7.72 -33.73
#